data_AF-A0A7R9G3B7-F1
#
_entry.id   AF-A0A7R9G3B7-F1
#
_cell.length_a   1.000
_cell.length_b   1.000
_cell.length_c   1.000
_cell.angle_alpha   90.00
_cell.angle_beta   90.00
_cell.angle_gamma   90.00
#
_symmetry.space_group_name_H-M   'P 1'
#
loop_
_entity.id
_entity.type
_entity.pdbx_description
1 polymer ?
#
loop_
_entity_poly.entity_id
_entity_poly.type
_entity_poly.pdbx_seq_one_letter_code
_entity_poly.pdbx_strand_id
1 'polypeptide(L)'
;MVQRNQKRTRKCFVSSHWSKKGKMSMFELGKLFRQRYQGFLSRLYSPKEMHMESSANDRCLMSAELVLAGLYPPIGSQVWNHDLNWQPIPVHSTPRLQDKLIVMKKPCPRYEQELRQAYLSPDIAQVNLDNAELYSYLTEKTGKDIDSILEVEYLYNTLEIEVGILDNFLRWII
;
A
#
# COMPACT_ATOMS: atom_id res chain seq x y z
N MET A 1 16.60 3.22 -45.83
CA MET A 1 17.19 2.86 -44.52
C MET A 1 17.11 4.06 -43.59
N VAL A 2 16.08 4.14 -42.74
CA VAL A 2 16.02 5.12 -41.64
C VAL A 2 15.48 4.36 -40.43
N GLN A 3 16.39 3.86 -39.60
CA GLN A 3 16.01 3.28 -38.31
C GLN A 3 15.73 4.44 -37.34
N ARG A 4 14.45 4.60 -36.99
CA ARG A 4 14.03 5.49 -35.90
C ARG A 4 14.48 4.88 -34.58
N ASN A 5 15.46 5.52 -33.94
CA ASN A 5 15.85 5.26 -32.56
C ASN A 5 14.72 5.69 -31.62
N GLN A 6 13.77 4.79 -31.39
CA GLN A 6 12.75 4.96 -30.37
C GLN A 6 13.40 4.62 -29.02
N LYS A 7 13.89 5.67 -28.32
CA LYS A 7 14.32 5.55 -26.93
C LYS A 7 13.16 4.93 -26.14
N ARG A 8 13.33 3.66 -25.77
CA ARG A 8 12.37 2.90 -24.97
C ARG A 8 12.45 3.44 -23.54
N THR A 9 11.81 4.59 -23.29
CA THR A 9 11.51 5.01 -21.93
C THR A 9 10.65 3.89 -21.34
N ARG A 10 11.24 3.06 -20.48
CA ARG A 10 10.46 2.18 -19.62
C ARG A 10 9.61 3.11 -18.78
N LYS A 11 8.35 3.33 -19.18
CA LYS A 11 7.34 3.85 -18.26
C LYS A 11 7.29 2.85 -17.12
N CYS A 12 7.91 3.17 -15.99
CA CYS A 12 7.73 2.44 -14.74
C CYS A 12 6.28 2.67 -14.29
N PHE A 13 5.36 1.92 -14.88
CA PHE A 13 4.04 1.72 -14.29
C PHE A 13 4.26 0.77 -13.12
N VAL A 14 4.31 1.31 -11.90
CA VAL A 14 4.14 0.50 -10.69
C VAL A 14 2.72 -0.06 -10.77
N SER A 15 2.57 -1.26 -11.31
CA SER A 15 1.27 -1.91 -11.37
C SER A 15 0.87 -2.26 -9.94
N SER A 16 -0.35 -1.88 -9.57
CA SER A 16 -0.97 -2.17 -8.25
C SER A 16 -1.27 -3.66 -8.05
N HIS A 17 -0.54 -4.56 -8.71
CA HIS A 17 -0.79 -5.99 -8.69
C HIS A 17 -0.19 -6.64 -7.45
N TRP A 18 -0.98 -7.50 -6.78
CA TRP A 18 -0.56 -8.19 -5.56
C TRP A 18 0.44 -9.31 -5.83
N SER A 19 1.53 -9.32 -5.07
CA SER A 19 2.41 -10.50 -5.03
C SER A 19 1.76 -11.62 -4.22
N LYS A 20 2.01 -12.89 -4.61
CA LYS A 20 1.54 -14.07 -3.83
C LYS A 20 2.02 -14.02 -2.37
N LYS A 21 3.25 -13.53 -2.16
CA LYS A 21 3.85 -13.32 -0.84
C LYS A 21 3.05 -12.30 -0.03
N GLY A 22 2.72 -11.15 -0.61
CA GLY A 22 1.89 -10.13 0.05
C GLY A 22 0.54 -10.70 0.48
N LYS A 23 -0.10 -11.51 -0.37
CA LYS A 23 -1.37 -12.16 -0.02
C LYS A 23 -1.23 -13.10 1.18
N MET A 24 -0.20 -13.95 1.16
CA MET A 24 0.06 -14.88 2.26
C MET A 24 0.39 -14.15 3.56
N SER A 25 1.17 -13.07 3.50
CA SER A 25 1.50 -12.26 4.68
C SER A 25 0.26 -11.70 5.37
N MET A 26 -0.72 -11.19 4.60
CA MET A 26 -1.96 -10.66 5.18
C MET A 26 -2.83 -11.77 5.79
N PHE A 27 -2.85 -12.95 5.16
CA PHE A 27 -3.55 -14.11 5.72
C PHE A 27 -2.92 -14.60 7.04
N GLU A 28 -1.59 -14.72 7.09
CA GLU A 28 -0.87 -15.10 8.31
C GLU A 28 -1.01 -14.05 9.42
N LEU A 29 -1.07 -12.76 9.07
CA LEU A 29 -1.39 -11.70 10.02
C LEU A 29 -2.78 -11.91 10.66
N GLY A 30 -3.78 -12.30 9.85
CA GLY A 30 -5.11 -12.66 10.35
C GLY A 30 -5.07 -13.81 11.37
N LYS A 31 -4.31 -14.87 11.07
CA LYS A 31 -4.10 -16.01 11.99
C LYS A 31 -3.41 -15.57 13.28
N LEU A 32 -2.43 -14.68 13.19
CA LEU A 32 -1.74 -14.14 14.35
C LEU A 32 -2.69 -13.32 15.24
N PHE A 33 -3.54 -12.48 14.65
CA PHE A 33 -4.59 -11.77 15.39
C PHE A 33 -5.57 -12.74 16.06
N ARG A 34 -5.94 -13.83 15.37
CA ARG A 34 -6.81 -14.85 15.97
C ARG A 34 -6.19 -15.47 17.22
N GLN A 35 -4.91 -15.81 17.17
CA GLN A 35 -4.20 -16.37 18.32
C GLN A 35 -4.07 -15.34 19.45
N ARG A 36 -3.67 -14.10 19.12
CA ARG A 36 -3.46 -13.04 20.10
C ARG A 36 -4.75 -12.64 20.83
N TYR A 37 -5.88 -12.61 20.13
CA TYR A 37 -7.16 -12.13 20.67
C TYR A 37 -8.18 -13.24 20.93
N GLN A 38 -7.76 -14.51 21.03
CA GLN A 38 -8.66 -15.65 21.24
C GLN A 38 -9.55 -15.54 22.50
N GLY A 39 -9.08 -14.88 23.56
CA GLY A 39 -9.86 -14.66 24.79
C GLY A 39 -10.75 -13.42 24.77
N PHE A 40 -10.62 -12.57 23.75
CA PHE A 40 -11.39 -11.34 23.59
C PHE A 40 -12.42 -11.45 22.46
N LEU A 41 -12.04 -12.05 21.33
CA LEU A 41 -12.92 -12.24 20.18
C LEU A 41 -13.67 -13.56 20.30
N SER A 42 -14.98 -13.52 20.02
CA SER A 42 -15.79 -14.73 19.94
C SER A 42 -15.24 -15.72 18.92
N ARG A 43 -15.49 -17.01 19.16
CA ARG A 43 -15.01 -18.04 18.23
C ARG A 43 -15.67 -17.94 16.86
N LEU A 44 -16.97 -17.65 16.85
CA LEU A 44 -17.76 -17.41 15.65
C LEU A 44 -17.71 -15.94 15.28
N TYR A 45 -17.70 -15.64 13.99
CA TYR A 45 -17.84 -14.27 13.52
C TYR A 45 -19.23 -13.72 13.90
N SER A 46 -19.28 -12.48 14.38
CA SER A 46 -20.54 -11.77 14.65
C SER A 46 -20.43 -10.32 14.15
N PRO A 47 -21.36 -9.84 13.30
CA PRO A 47 -21.37 -8.45 12.84
C PRO A 47 -21.64 -7.45 13.98
N LYS A 48 -22.05 -7.92 15.16
CA LYS A 48 -22.22 -7.08 16.36
C LYS A 48 -20.91 -6.84 17.12
N GLU A 49 -19.92 -7.71 16.92
CA GLU A 49 -18.64 -7.64 17.65
C GLU A 49 -17.51 -7.10 16.80
N MET A 50 -17.58 -7.26 15.48
CA MET A 50 -16.49 -6.89 14.58
C MET A 50 -16.99 -6.12 13.37
N HIS A 51 -16.35 -4.98 13.14
CA HIS A 51 -16.51 -4.13 11.98
C HIS A 51 -15.16 -3.96 11.31
N MET A 52 -15.07 -4.25 10.02
CA MET A 52 -13.85 -4.05 9.23
C MET A 52 -14.04 -2.87 8.29
N GLU A 53 -13.20 -1.85 8.44
CA GLU A 53 -13.16 -0.69 7.54
C GLU A 53 -11.77 -0.59 6.90
N SER A 54 -11.73 -0.29 5.61
CA SER A 54 -10.50 -0.12 4.83
C SER A 54 -10.64 1.06 3.86
N SER A 55 -9.50 1.57 3.38
CA SER A 55 -9.53 2.49 2.24
C SER A 55 -10.10 1.79 1.00
N ALA A 56 -10.78 2.55 0.13
CA ALA A 56 -11.36 2.07 -1.13
C ALA A 56 -10.32 1.77 -2.23
N ASN A 57 -9.04 1.58 -1.88
CA ASN A 57 -8.04 1.09 -2.83
C ASN A 57 -8.11 -0.44 -2.86
N ASP A 58 -8.15 -1.03 -4.06
CA ASP A 58 -8.19 -2.47 -4.29
C ASP A 58 -7.20 -3.22 -3.42
N ARG A 59 -5.98 -2.67 -3.26
CA ARG A 59 -4.96 -3.33 -2.45
C ARG A 59 -5.34 -3.43 -0.98
N CYS A 60 -5.95 -2.41 -0.43
CA CYS A 60 -6.35 -2.39 0.97
C CYS A 60 -7.57 -3.29 1.19
N LEU A 61 -8.54 -3.29 0.26
CA LEU A 61 -9.70 -4.20 0.31
C LEU A 61 -9.27 -5.67 0.26
N MET A 62 -8.43 -6.04 -0.69
CA MET A 62 -7.89 -7.41 -0.79
C MET A 62 -7.11 -7.81 0.47
N SER A 63 -6.34 -6.88 1.04
CA SER A 63 -5.61 -7.12 2.30
C SER A 63 -6.55 -7.41 3.45
N ALA A 64 -7.61 -6.61 3.57
CA ALA A 64 -8.61 -6.74 4.63
C ALA A 64 -9.33 -8.10 4.54
N GLU A 65 -9.74 -8.51 3.33
CA GLU A 65 -10.36 -9.82 3.11
C GLU A 65 -9.42 -10.98 3.50
N LEU A 66 -8.13 -10.88 3.20
CA LEU A 66 -7.16 -11.91 3.55
C LEU A 66 -6.92 -11.99 5.06
N VAL A 67 -6.82 -10.84 5.74
CA VAL A 67 -6.75 -10.80 7.21
C VAL A 67 -7.99 -11.45 7.81
N LEU A 68 -9.18 -11.13 7.30
CA LEU A 68 -10.45 -11.72 7.76
C LEU A 68 -10.52 -13.22 7.53
N ALA A 69 -10.03 -13.70 6.39
CA ALA A 69 -9.95 -15.13 6.09
C ALA A 69 -9.06 -15.89 7.08
N GLY A 70 -7.95 -15.29 7.53
CA GLY A 70 -7.09 -15.87 8.57
C GLY A 70 -7.66 -15.72 9.99
N LEU A 71 -8.41 -14.63 10.24
CA LEU A 71 -8.96 -14.29 11.55
C LEU A 71 -10.19 -15.13 11.91
N TYR A 72 -11.10 -15.33 10.96
CA TYR A 72 -12.38 -16.03 11.14
C TYR A 72 -12.57 -17.14 10.10
N PRO A 73 -11.76 -18.21 10.13
CA PRO A 73 -12.09 -19.42 9.38
C PRO A 73 -13.46 -19.95 9.84
N PRO A 74 -14.35 -20.37 8.92
CA PRO A 74 -15.70 -20.84 9.28
C PRO A 74 -15.63 -22.11 10.13
N ILE A 75 -16.43 -22.15 11.20
CA ILE A 75 -16.58 -23.33 12.06
C ILE A 75 -18.05 -23.56 12.38
N GLY A 76 -18.43 -24.83 12.59
CA GLY A 76 -19.80 -25.20 12.95
C GLY A 76 -20.82 -24.67 11.94
N SER A 77 -21.82 -23.92 12.42
CA SER A 77 -22.90 -23.37 11.60
C SER A 77 -22.47 -22.29 10.60
N GLN A 78 -21.24 -21.78 10.65
CA GLN A 78 -20.71 -20.81 9.69
C GLN A 78 -20.06 -21.46 8.46
N VAL A 79 -19.91 -22.78 8.46
CA VAL A 79 -19.43 -23.53 7.29
C VAL A 79 -20.57 -23.61 6.27
N TRP A 80 -20.49 -22.79 5.23
CA TRP A 80 -21.46 -22.79 4.12
C TRP A 80 -21.02 -23.66 2.94
N ASN A 81 -19.73 -24.00 2.87
CA ASN A 81 -19.14 -24.86 1.85
C ASN A 81 -18.02 -25.71 2.48
N HIS A 82 -18.09 -27.03 2.33
CA HIS A 82 -17.12 -27.97 2.91
C HIS A 82 -15.80 -28.04 2.14
N ASP A 83 -15.79 -27.67 0.85
CA ASP A 83 -14.59 -27.65 0.00
C ASP A 83 -13.82 -26.33 0.08
N LEU A 84 -14.38 -25.34 0.78
CA LEU A 84 -13.82 -23.99 0.87
C LEU A 84 -13.83 -23.49 2.32
N ASN A 85 -12.66 -23.50 2.96
CA ASN A 85 -12.48 -23.00 4.33
C ASN A 85 -12.39 -21.46 4.38
N TRP A 86 -13.44 -20.79 3.90
CA TRP A 86 -13.57 -19.33 3.88
C TRP A 86 -15.04 -18.94 4.05
N GLN A 87 -15.31 -17.80 4.68
CA GLN A 87 -16.65 -17.22 4.76
C GLN A 87 -16.63 -15.74 4.35
N PRO A 88 -17.70 -15.26 3.70
CA PRO A 88 -17.81 -13.85 3.34
C PRO A 88 -18.00 -13.01 4.60
N ILE A 89 -17.11 -12.04 4.81
CA ILE A 89 -17.20 -11.04 5.87
C ILE A 89 -17.12 -9.66 5.22
N PRO A 90 -18.10 -8.76 5.47
CA PRO A 90 -18.11 -7.43 4.86
C PRO A 90 -16.89 -6.59 5.22
N VAL A 91 -16.27 -5.99 4.20
CA VAL A 91 -15.28 -4.92 4.35
C VAL A 91 -15.92 -3.62 3.88
N HIS A 92 -16.02 -2.64 4.77
CA HIS A 92 -16.57 -1.34 4.46
C HIS A 92 -15.48 -0.40 3.96
N SER A 93 -15.82 0.48 3.02
CA SER A 93 -14.91 1.52 2.57
C SER A 93 -15.65 2.77 2.15
N THR A 94 -15.01 3.92 2.36
CA THR A 94 -15.50 5.21 1.90
C THR A 94 -14.79 5.59 0.59
N PRO A 95 -15.50 6.09 -0.44
CA PRO A 95 -14.87 6.55 -1.66
C PRO A 95 -13.75 7.56 -1.38
N ARG A 96 -12.62 7.48 -2.10
CA ARG A 96 -11.40 8.25 -1.81
C ARG A 96 -11.65 9.76 -1.61
N LEU A 97 -12.44 10.40 -2.47
CA LEU A 97 -12.73 11.84 -2.40
C LEU A 97 -13.76 12.23 -1.33
N GLN A 98 -14.31 11.25 -0.62
CA GLN A 98 -15.24 11.45 0.49
C GLN A 98 -14.63 11.00 1.83
N ASP A 99 -13.54 10.23 1.77
CA ASP A 99 -12.82 9.71 2.92
C ASP A 99 -12.08 10.83 3.67
N LYS A 100 -12.50 11.02 4.93
CA LYS A 100 -11.93 11.98 5.88
C LYS A 100 -11.13 11.29 7.00
N LEU A 101 -11.09 9.96 7.03
CA LEU A 101 -10.61 9.17 8.16
C LEU A 101 -9.34 8.39 7.80
N ILE A 102 -9.38 7.56 6.76
CA ILE A 102 -8.30 6.62 6.45
C ILE A 102 -7.30 7.26 5.49
N VAL A 103 -7.75 7.67 4.30
CA VAL A 103 -6.87 8.29 3.30
C VAL A 103 -6.88 9.81 3.39
N MET A 104 -7.90 10.40 4.04
CA MET A 104 -8.05 11.86 4.21
C MET A 104 -7.95 12.64 2.88
N LYS A 105 -8.56 12.10 1.81
CA LYS A 105 -8.53 12.70 0.46
C LYS A 105 -9.79 13.47 0.12
N LYS A 106 -10.70 13.67 1.07
CA LYS A 106 -11.78 14.63 0.90
C LYS A 106 -11.20 16.04 0.63
N PRO A 107 -11.65 16.74 -0.43
CA PRO A 107 -11.20 18.10 -0.72
C PRO A 107 -11.34 19.02 0.49
N CYS A 108 -10.25 19.71 0.82
CA CYS A 108 -10.17 20.63 1.96
C CYS A 108 -9.18 21.76 1.62
N PRO A 109 -9.68 22.93 1.17
CA PRO A 109 -8.81 24.03 0.73
C PRO A 109 -7.84 24.50 1.82
N ARG A 110 -8.28 24.50 3.09
CA ARG A 110 -7.42 24.86 4.22
C ARG A 110 -6.27 23.86 4.39
N TYR A 111 -6.55 22.57 4.33
CA TYR A 111 -5.50 21.55 4.42
C TYR A 111 -4.48 21.69 3.27
N GLU A 112 -4.94 21.91 2.04
CA GLU A 112 -4.05 22.09 0.89
C GLU A 112 -3.17 23.33 1.04
N GLN A 113 -3.72 24.42 1.58
CA GLN A 113 -2.95 25.62 1.89
C GLN A 113 -1.91 25.36 2.96
N GLU A 114 -2.28 24.80 4.11
CA GLU A 114 -1.35 24.52 5.21
C GLU A 114 -0.25 23.53 4.79
N LEU A 115 -0.60 22.49 4.02
CA LEU A 115 0.36 21.53 3.50
C LEU A 115 1.36 22.20 2.55
N ARG A 116 0.89 23.10 1.68
CA ARG A 116 1.76 23.88 0.81
C ARG A 116 2.70 24.77 1.63
N GLN A 117 2.19 25.44 2.67
CA GLN A 117 3.02 26.29 3.54
C GLN A 117 4.06 25.46 4.30
N ALA A 118 3.70 24.24 4.76
CA ALA A 118 4.63 23.34 5.41
C ALA A 118 5.82 22.95 4.49
N TYR A 119 5.54 22.65 3.21
CA TYR A 119 6.61 22.36 2.24
C TYR A 119 7.44 23.58 1.83
N LEU A 120 6.92 24.80 2.04
CA LEU A 120 7.66 26.05 1.82
C LEU A 120 8.33 26.58 3.10
N SER A 121 8.25 25.82 4.20
CA SER A 121 8.84 26.25 5.47
C SER A 121 10.37 26.39 5.37
N PRO A 122 11.00 27.26 6.18
CA PRO A 122 12.45 27.42 6.20
C PRO A 122 13.19 26.10 6.46
N ASP A 123 12.63 25.21 7.28
CA ASP A 123 13.24 23.92 7.60
C ASP A 123 13.29 23.01 6.36
N ILE A 124 12.20 22.90 5.61
CA ILE A 124 12.17 22.12 4.36
C ILE A 124 13.04 22.77 3.29
N ALA A 125 13.02 24.10 3.19
CA ALA A 125 13.88 24.83 2.26
C ALA A 125 15.36 24.55 2.56
N GLN A 126 15.76 24.55 3.83
CA GLN A 126 17.13 24.21 4.24
C GLN A 126 17.49 22.77 3.90
N VAL A 127 16.59 21.80 4.15
CA VAL A 127 16.81 20.39 3.76
C VAL A 127 17.02 20.26 2.25
N ASN A 128 16.23 20.97 1.43
CA ASN A 128 16.39 20.93 -0.02
C ASN A 128 17.74 21.55 -0.46
N LEU A 129 18.18 22.64 0.19
CA LEU A 129 19.48 23.27 -0.08
C LEU A 129 20.64 22.36 0.31
N ASP A 130 20.58 21.76 1.50
CA ASP A 130 21.62 20.87 2.02
C ASP A 130 21.79 19.61 1.15
N ASN A 131 20.75 19.22 0.42
CA ASN A 131 20.73 18.04 -0.44
C ASN A 131 20.78 18.36 -1.95
N ALA A 132 21.09 19.61 -2.34
CA ALA A 132 21.07 20.03 -3.74
C ALA A 132 22.01 19.20 -4.65
N GLU A 133 23.16 18.77 -4.14
CA GLU A 133 24.09 17.89 -4.87
C GLU A 133 23.49 16.52 -5.13
N LEU A 134 22.81 15.93 -4.12
CA LEU A 134 22.11 14.66 -4.27
C LEU A 134 20.99 14.77 -5.30
N TYR A 135 20.23 15.86 -5.28
CA TYR A 135 19.11 16.10 -6.19
C TYR A 135 19.60 16.19 -7.64
N SER A 136 20.74 16.87 -7.84
CA SER A 136 21.41 16.96 -9.13
C SER A 136 21.88 15.59 -9.63
N TYR A 137 22.50 14.81 -8.75
CA TYR A 137 22.93 13.44 -9.05
C TYR A 137 21.75 12.54 -9.43
N LEU A 138 20.68 12.54 -8.63
CA LEU A 138 19.49 11.72 -8.89
C LEU A 138 18.80 12.15 -10.19
N THR A 139 18.75 13.46 -10.47
CA THR A 139 18.20 13.98 -11.72
C THR A 139 18.99 13.48 -12.93
N GLU A 140 20.32 13.53 -12.87
CA GLU A 140 21.19 13.00 -13.92
C GLU A 140 20.99 11.50 -14.14
N LYS A 141 20.94 10.70 -13.06
CA LYS A 141 20.87 9.24 -13.16
C LYS A 141 19.50 8.71 -13.53
N THR A 142 18.44 9.37 -13.10
CA THR A 142 17.06 8.91 -13.37
C THR A 142 16.47 9.55 -14.62
N GLY A 143 16.97 10.71 -15.05
CA GLY A 143 16.37 11.51 -16.11
C GLY A 143 15.03 12.14 -15.73
N LYS A 144 14.68 12.13 -14.45
CA LYS A 144 13.50 12.81 -13.87
C LYS A 144 13.99 14.04 -13.11
N ASP A 145 13.28 15.15 -13.25
CA ASP A 145 13.56 16.35 -12.47
C ASP A 145 13.27 16.10 -10.98
N ILE A 146 14.30 16.23 -10.14
CA ILE A 146 14.22 16.01 -8.70
C ILE A 146 14.71 17.29 -8.03
N ASP A 147 13.75 18.07 -7.51
CA ASP A 147 13.97 19.41 -6.96
C ASP A 147 13.54 19.54 -5.49
N SER A 148 12.93 18.50 -4.95
CA SER A 148 12.29 18.52 -3.63
C SER A 148 12.33 17.15 -2.97
N ILE A 149 12.25 17.18 -1.64
CA ILE A 149 12.18 15.96 -0.82
C ILE A 149 11.04 15.02 -1.23
N LEU A 150 9.92 15.55 -1.74
CA LEU A 150 8.79 14.75 -2.23
C LEU A 150 9.17 13.90 -3.44
N GLU A 151 9.89 14.47 -4.40
CA GLU A 151 10.33 13.75 -5.59
C GLU A 151 11.35 12.66 -5.25
N VAL A 152 12.22 12.92 -4.28
CA VAL A 152 13.13 11.92 -3.71
C VAL A 152 12.36 10.79 -3.04
N GLU A 153 11.35 11.10 -2.23
CA GLU A 153 10.48 10.10 -1.59
C GLU A 153 9.80 9.19 -2.63
N TYR A 154 9.24 9.77 -3.70
CA TYR A 154 8.62 8.99 -4.77
C TYR A 154 9.63 8.06 -5.48
N LEU A 155 10.83 8.56 -5.75
CA LEU A 155 11.89 7.75 -6.34
C LEU A 155 12.30 6.62 -5.40
N TYR A 156 12.55 6.94 -4.13
CA TYR A 156 12.95 5.97 -3.11
C TYR A 156 11.93 4.84 -2.99
N ASN A 157 10.65 5.18 -2.85
CA ASN A 157 9.56 4.20 -2.79
C ASN A 157 9.54 3.28 -4.01
N THR A 158 9.83 3.82 -5.19
CA THR A 158 9.90 3.03 -6.43
C THR A 158 11.08 2.07 -6.40
N LEU A 159 12.27 2.56 -6.05
CA LEU A 159 13.49 1.75 -5.98
C LEU A 159 13.40 0.66 -4.92
N GLU A 160 12.83 0.97 -3.75
CA GLU A 160 12.63 0.00 -2.66
C GLU A 160 11.75 -1.17 -3.12
N ILE A 161 10.65 -0.88 -3.83
CA ILE A 161 9.78 -1.92 -4.39
C ILE A 161 10.54 -2.76 -5.43
N GLU A 162 11.31 -2.12 -6.32
CA GLU A 162 12.07 -2.84 -7.35
C GLU A 162 13.16 -3.73 -6.75
N VAL A 163 13.95 -3.22 -5.80
CA VAL A 163 14.95 -4.01 -5.07
C VAL A 163 14.28 -5.17 -4.33
N GLY A 164 13.19 -4.89 -3.62
CA GLY A 164 12.40 -5.93 -2.95
C GLY A 164 11.90 -7.00 -3.91
N ILE A 165 11.54 -6.66 -5.15
CA ILE A 165 11.16 -7.64 -6.18
C ILE A 165 12.39 -8.42 -6.69
N LEU A 166 13.51 -7.74 -6.94
CA LEU A 166 14.73 -8.33 -7.52
C LEU A 166 15.44 -9.27 -6.53
N ASP A 167 15.53 -8.91 -5.24
CA ASP A 167 16.06 -9.78 -4.18
C ASP A 167 15.22 -11.05 -4.01
N ASN A 168 13.91 -10.97 -4.27
CA ASN A 168 13.05 -12.15 -4.27
C ASN A 168 13.18 -12.96 -5.56
N PHE A 169 13.49 -12.35 -6.72
CA PHE A 169 13.71 -13.08 -7.98
C PHE A 169 15.01 -13.91 -7.95
N LEU A 170 16.09 -13.37 -7.38
CA LEU A 170 17.37 -14.07 -7.25
C LEU A 170 17.30 -15.26 -6.28
N ARG A 171 16.43 -15.21 -5.25
CA ARG A 171 16.20 -16.35 -4.33
C ARG A 171 15.38 -17.51 -4.92
N TRP A 172 14.78 -17.34 -6.09
CA TRP A 172 14.09 -18.43 -6.82
C TRP A 172 14.94 -19.04 -7.93
N ILE A 173 16.11 -18.47 -8.22
CA ILE A 173 17.03 -18.92 -9.26
C ILE A 173 18.27 -19.63 -8.68
N ILE A 174 18.38 -19.70 -7.35
CA ILE A 174 19.36 -20.52 -6.60
C ILE A 174 18.58 -21.52 -5.76
#